data_AF-A0A0L9UA94-F1
#
_entry.id   AF-A0A0L9UA94-F1
#
_cell.length_a   1.000
_cell.length_b   1.000
_cell.length_c   1.000
_cell.angle_alpha   90.00
_cell.angle_beta   90.00
_cell.angle_gamma   90.00
#
_symmetry.space_group_name_H-M   'P 1'
#
loop_
_entity.id
_entity.type
_entity.pdbx_description
1 polymer ?
#
loop_
_entity_poly.entity_id
_entity_poly.type
_entity_poly.pdbx_seq_one_letter_code
_entity_poly.pdbx_strand_id
1 'polypeptide(L)'
;MWLPWRVRTTASRPNRSRSRASTVSCTSFKDIQTLLASEPEPSSPKSPSLFRRLSVSPSLLRSLSDSRAAAAPSSFAPPPESDCSSVVLYYTSLRVVRRTHDDCRAVRSILRGFAVAVDERDVSVDERFREELQQILGRRTVPLPSVFIAGTYIGGADEVRRLYDSGELHELIERLPLSRSIACGLCGGLRFVVCDKCDGSHKVFVEKSGAFRICSSCNSNGLIRCSSCFVVHQRHSK
;
A
#
# COMPACT_ATOMS: atom_id res chain seq x y z
N MET A 1 39.39 -18.92 -23.20
CA MET A 1 40.71 -19.03 -22.54
C MET A 1 40.80 -17.90 -21.51
N TRP A 2 41.33 -18.13 -20.31
CA TRP A 2 41.23 -17.20 -19.15
C TRP A 2 42.61 -16.92 -18.54
N LEU A 3 42.77 -15.71 -17.96
CA LEU A 3 43.76 -15.33 -16.92
C LEU A 3 45.26 -15.37 -17.32
N PRO A 4 46.19 -14.87 -16.46
CA PRO A 4 46.05 -13.90 -15.36
C PRO A 4 47.03 -12.71 -15.45
N TRP A 5 46.73 -11.61 -14.76
CA TRP A 5 47.78 -10.71 -14.23
C TRP A 5 48.06 -11.04 -12.76
N ARG A 6 49.34 -11.06 -12.38
CA ARG A 6 49.82 -11.70 -11.14
C ARG A 6 50.04 -10.71 -9.99
N VAL A 7 49.71 -11.16 -8.79
CA VAL A 7 50.05 -10.50 -7.52
C VAL A 7 51.58 -10.46 -7.31
N ARG A 8 52.09 -9.37 -6.72
CA ARG A 8 53.35 -9.38 -5.96
C ARG A 8 53.06 -9.15 -4.47
N THR A 9 53.41 -10.15 -3.67
CA THR A 9 53.40 -10.10 -2.20
C THR A 9 54.80 -9.84 -1.65
N THR A 10 54.90 -9.07 -0.58
CA THR A 10 55.99 -9.18 0.41
C THR A 10 55.40 -9.31 1.81
N ALA A 11 56.04 -10.10 2.66
CA ALA A 11 55.61 -10.45 4.03
C ALA A 11 56.44 -9.63 5.06
N SER A 12 56.24 -9.64 6.38
CA SER A 12 55.26 -10.30 7.28
C SER A 12 55.23 -9.60 8.66
N ARG A 13 54.20 -9.92 9.46
CA ARG A 13 54.03 -9.76 10.94
C ARG A 13 55.33 -9.73 11.79
N PRO A 14 55.35 -9.11 13.00
CA PRO A 14 54.22 -8.87 13.93
C PRO A 14 54.08 -7.35 14.31
N ASN A 15 53.46 -6.85 15.40
CA ASN A 15 52.92 -7.45 16.64
C ASN A 15 51.75 -6.65 17.29
N ARG A 16 51.28 -7.16 18.45
CA ARG A 16 50.17 -6.81 19.35
C ARG A 16 50.43 -5.65 20.34
N SER A 17 49.51 -4.69 20.45
CA SER A 17 49.17 -3.98 21.72
C SER A 17 47.74 -3.38 21.68
N ARG A 18 47.30 -2.68 22.74
CA ARG A 18 45.89 -2.35 23.07
C ARG A 18 45.60 -0.83 23.08
N SER A 19 44.30 -0.50 22.95
CA SER A 19 43.68 0.81 23.26
C SER A 19 43.98 1.94 22.25
N ARG A 20 43.21 3.04 22.19
CA ARG A 20 42.09 3.50 23.07
C ARG A 20 41.06 4.26 22.20
N ALA A 21 39.78 4.21 22.55
CA ALA A 21 38.75 4.97 21.82
C ALA A 21 38.93 6.48 22.01
N SER A 22 38.79 7.26 20.94
CA SER A 22 38.95 8.71 20.93
C SER A 22 37.66 9.43 21.32
N THR A 23 37.66 10.07 22.50
CA THR A 23 36.55 10.94 22.92
C THR A 23 36.49 12.21 22.08
N VAL A 24 35.31 12.54 21.54
CA VAL A 24 34.98 13.89 21.07
C VAL A 24 33.75 14.36 21.83
N SER A 25 33.84 15.52 22.47
CA SER A 25 32.87 15.99 23.44
C SER A 25 31.64 16.64 22.80
N CYS A 26 30.44 16.28 23.26
CA CYS A 26 29.21 17.03 23.01
C CYS A 26 28.58 17.47 24.34
N THR A 27 28.34 18.77 24.50
CA THR A 27 27.86 19.37 25.76
C THR A 27 26.35 19.58 25.75
N SER A 28 25.59 18.54 26.11
CA SER A 28 24.20 18.66 26.56
C SER A 28 23.80 17.42 27.36
N PHE A 29 22.74 17.54 28.17
CA PHE A 29 22.23 16.56 29.13
C PHE A 29 23.20 16.14 30.26
N LYS A 30 22.93 16.66 31.46
CA LYS A 30 23.26 15.96 32.71
C LYS A 30 22.16 14.92 33.02
N ASP A 31 22.32 14.22 34.14
CA ASP A 31 21.26 13.47 34.84
C ASP A 31 20.82 12.11 34.25
N ILE A 32 21.70 11.46 33.47
CA ILE A 32 21.58 10.01 33.17
C ILE A 32 22.25 9.13 34.25
N GLN A 33 23.27 9.63 34.95
CA GLN A 33 24.02 8.84 35.95
C GLN A 33 23.21 8.47 37.21
N THR A 34 22.06 9.11 37.44
CA THR A 34 21.16 8.83 38.57
C THR A 34 20.37 7.53 38.41
N LEU A 35 20.41 6.88 37.24
CA LEU A 35 19.61 5.68 36.89
C LEU A 35 20.40 4.35 36.97
N LEU A 36 21.59 4.34 37.59
CA LEU A 36 22.47 3.15 37.66
C LEU A 36 22.92 2.82 39.11
N ALA A 37 22.13 3.19 40.11
CA ALA A 37 22.26 2.68 41.48
C ALA A 37 21.13 1.67 41.78
N SER A 38 21.44 0.60 42.51
CA SER A 38 20.54 -0.55 42.74
C SER A 38 20.71 -1.15 44.13
N GLU A 39 19.62 -1.72 44.67
CA GLU A 39 19.50 -2.49 45.93
C GLU A 39 19.73 -1.73 47.26
N PRO A 40 19.17 -2.20 48.42
CA PRO A 40 18.20 -3.29 48.66
C PRO A 40 16.96 -2.93 49.52
N GLU A 41 16.02 -3.89 49.63
CA GLU A 41 14.98 -4.04 50.69
C GLU A 41 15.60 -4.37 52.09
N PRO A 42 14.88 -4.42 53.25
CA PRO A 42 13.41 -4.51 53.45
C PRO A 42 12.77 -3.68 54.60
N SER A 43 11.42 -3.66 54.70
CA SER A 43 10.65 -4.09 55.92
C SER A 43 9.12 -3.81 55.91
N SER A 44 8.37 -4.67 56.61
CA SER A 44 6.92 -4.63 56.90
C SER A 44 6.62 -3.79 58.18
N PRO A 45 5.38 -3.35 58.56
CA PRO A 45 4.09 -4.00 58.26
C PRO A 45 2.77 -3.15 58.21
N LYS A 46 1.65 -3.89 58.07
CA LYS A 46 0.22 -3.58 58.38
C LYS A 46 -0.67 -2.93 57.31
N SER A 47 -1.84 -3.54 57.13
CA SER A 47 -2.97 -3.11 56.31
C SER A 47 -4.02 -2.34 57.13
N PRO A 48 -5.04 -1.76 56.46
CA PRO A 48 -6.35 -2.42 56.52
C PRO A 48 -7.02 -2.62 55.14
N SER A 49 -8.06 -3.46 55.10
CA SER A 49 -8.78 -3.83 53.88
C SER A 49 -9.99 -2.94 53.58
N LEU A 50 -10.22 -2.64 52.30
CA LEU A 50 -11.48 -2.06 51.80
C LEU A 50 -11.93 -2.74 50.50
N PHE A 51 -12.52 -3.93 50.62
CA PHE A 51 -13.13 -4.66 49.50
C PHE A 51 -14.44 -4.01 49.03
N ARG A 52 -14.37 -2.97 48.19
CA ARG A 52 -15.55 -2.41 47.52
C ARG A 52 -16.02 -3.34 46.39
N ARG A 53 -16.81 -4.38 46.74
CA ARG A 53 -17.51 -5.23 45.77
C ARG A 53 -18.53 -4.39 44.99
N LEU A 54 -18.34 -4.23 43.68
CA LEU A 54 -19.37 -3.73 42.79
C LEU A 54 -20.29 -4.89 42.39
N SER A 55 -21.49 -4.93 42.99
CA SER A 55 -22.53 -5.88 42.60
C SER A 55 -23.27 -5.36 41.37
N VAL A 56 -22.77 -5.67 40.17
CA VAL A 56 -23.49 -5.43 38.91
C VAL A 56 -24.50 -6.56 38.71
N SER A 57 -25.80 -6.23 38.71
CA SER A 57 -26.89 -7.21 38.62
C SER A 57 -26.87 -7.97 37.28
N PRO A 58 -27.05 -9.31 37.24
CA PRO A 58 -27.03 -10.10 36.00
C PRO A 58 -28.18 -9.85 35.01
N SER A 59 -29.10 -8.93 35.31
CA SER A 59 -30.47 -8.87 34.79
C SER A 59 -30.63 -8.41 33.33
N LEU A 60 -29.55 -8.13 32.59
CA LEU A 60 -29.60 -7.53 31.24
C LEU A 60 -28.92 -8.37 30.14
N LEU A 61 -28.60 -9.65 30.40
CA LEU A 61 -27.99 -10.55 29.40
C LEU A 61 -29.01 -11.48 28.72
N ARG A 62 -30.09 -10.92 28.14
CA ARG A 62 -30.87 -11.62 27.10
C ARG A 62 -31.72 -10.72 26.21
N SER A 63 -31.17 -10.29 25.07
CA SER A 63 -31.94 -10.05 23.85
C SER A 63 -31.02 -10.07 22.63
N LEU A 64 -31.32 -10.96 21.67
CA LEU A 64 -30.96 -10.97 20.24
C LEU A 64 -29.51 -10.54 19.85
N SER A 65 -28.68 -11.36 19.19
CA SER A 65 -28.97 -12.52 18.32
C SER A 65 -30.04 -12.24 17.27
N ASP A 66 -29.82 -11.24 16.41
CA ASP A 66 -29.39 -11.55 15.03
C ASP A 66 -28.78 -10.30 14.35
N SER A 67 -27.46 -10.11 14.52
CA SER A 67 -26.70 -9.09 13.78
C SER A 67 -26.03 -9.70 12.56
N ARG A 68 -26.81 -10.35 11.69
CA ARG A 68 -26.56 -10.32 10.25
C ARG A 68 -26.66 -8.87 9.75
N ALA A 69 -25.66 -8.08 10.09
CA ALA A 69 -25.37 -6.80 9.47
C ALA A 69 -24.91 -7.07 8.04
N ALA A 70 -25.87 -7.36 7.16
CA ALA A 70 -25.67 -7.24 5.72
C ALA A 70 -25.13 -5.83 5.49
N ALA A 71 -23.85 -5.73 5.11
CA ALA A 71 -23.17 -4.46 5.00
C ALA A 71 -23.99 -3.57 4.07
N ALA A 72 -24.52 -2.45 4.60
CA ALA A 72 -25.36 -1.56 3.83
C ALA A 72 -24.57 -1.14 2.57
N PRO A 73 -25.08 -1.40 1.36
CA PRO A 73 -24.29 -1.26 0.15
C PRO A 73 -23.80 0.18 0.07
N SER A 74 -22.47 0.34 0.02
CA SER A 74 -21.82 1.65 0.01
C SER A 74 -22.44 2.48 -1.11
N SER A 75 -23.06 3.62 -0.79
CA SER A 75 -23.86 4.42 -1.72
C SER A 75 -23.02 5.23 -2.72
N PHE A 76 -21.90 4.67 -3.16
CA PHE A 76 -20.97 5.22 -4.13
C PHE A 76 -21.17 4.51 -5.47
N ALA A 77 -21.00 5.23 -6.57
CA ALA A 77 -21.04 4.64 -7.91
C ALA A 77 -19.84 3.70 -8.12
N PRO A 78 -19.99 2.61 -8.91
CA PRO A 78 -18.85 1.76 -9.28
C PRO A 78 -17.86 2.54 -10.18
N PRO A 79 -16.55 2.26 -10.08
CA PRO A 79 -15.53 2.81 -10.97
C PRO A 79 -15.84 2.66 -12.48
N PRO A 80 -15.82 3.75 -13.28
CA PRO A 80 -15.95 3.66 -14.74
C PRO A 80 -14.84 2.82 -15.38
N GLU A 81 -15.14 2.26 -16.56
CA GLU A 81 -14.28 1.31 -17.29
C GLU A 81 -13.91 0.04 -16.50
N SER A 82 -14.63 -0.29 -15.42
CA SER A 82 -14.38 -1.48 -14.61
C SER A 82 -15.54 -2.45 -14.69
N ASP A 83 -15.27 -3.70 -15.07
CA ASP A 83 -16.25 -4.78 -14.96
C ASP A 83 -16.67 -4.95 -13.50
N CYS A 84 -17.97 -5.18 -13.24
CA CYS A 84 -18.52 -5.47 -11.91
C CYS A 84 -18.05 -6.81 -11.30
N SER A 85 -16.97 -7.39 -11.83
CA SER A 85 -16.30 -8.61 -11.36
C SER A 85 -14.79 -8.42 -11.28
N SER A 86 -14.33 -7.19 -11.02
CA SER A 86 -12.91 -6.83 -10.88
C SER A 86 -12.60 -6.21 -9.50
N VAL A 87 -11.32 -6.19 -9.13
CA VAL A 87 -10.81 -5.38 -8.01
C VAL A 87 -10.19 -4.11 -8.58
N VAL A 88 -10.60 -2.94 -8.09
CA VAL A 88 -10.01 -1.65 -8.47
C VAL A 88 -9.31 -1.06 -7.25
N LEU A 89 -8.04 -0.70 -7.41
CA LEU A 89 -7.23 -0.07 -6.38
C LEU A 89 -6.76 1.30 -6.87
N TYR A 90 -7.24 2.36 -6.24
CA TYR A 90 -6.66 3.69 -6.37
C TYR A 90 -5.55 3.86 -5.34
N TYR A 91 -4.36 4.22 -5.81
CA TYR A 91 -3.18 4.38 -4.96
C TYR A 91 -2.27 5.49 -5.53
N THR A 92 -1.19 5.82 -4.82
CA THR A 92 -0.09 6.63 -5.36
C THR A 92 1.25 5.92 -5.21
N SER A 93 2.11 6.01 -6.22
CA SER A 93 3.51 5.57 -6.12
C SER A 93 4.46 6.61 -5.52
N LEU A 94 3.99 7.85 -5.31
CA LEU A 94 4.79 8.94 -4.72
C LEU A 94 5.14 8.65 -3.26
N ARG A 95 6.39 8.95 -2.88
CA ARG A 95 6.92 8.72 -1.53
C ARG A 95 6.87 9.95 -0.61
N VAL A 96 6.12 10.98 -0.99
CA VAL A 96 6.08 12.28 -0.31
C VAL A 96 5.51 12.16 1.10
N VAL A 97 4.37 11.46 1.25
CA VAL A 97 3.76 11.17 2.55
C VAL A 97 4.04 9.70 2.89
N ARG A 98 4.99 9.44 3.80
CA ARG A 98 5.45 8.08 4.14
C ARG A 98 4.28 7.15 4.49
N ARG A 99 3.41 7.55 5.43
CA ARG A 99 2.23 6.77 5.83
C ARG A 99 1.40 6.35 4.61
N THR A 100 0.98 7.29 3.77
CA THR A 100 0.19 7.02 2.56
C THR A 100 0.91 6.08 1.58
N HIS A 101 2.21 6.26 1.36
CA HIS A 101 3.01 5.35 0.52
C HIS A 101 3.06 3.93 1.11
N ASP A 102 3.28 3.80 2.41
CA ASP A 102 3.47 2.52 3.08
C ASP A 102 2.12 1.78 3.23
N ASP A 103 1.02 2.49 3.50
CA ASP A 103 -0.35 2.00 3.46
C ASP A 103 -0.74 1.55 2.03
N CYS A 104 -0.44 2.35 0.99
CA CYS A 104 -0.62 1.96 -0.40
C CYS A 104 0.20 0.71 -0.75
N ARG A 105 1.47 0.64 -0.30
CA ARG A 105 2.35 -0.51 -0.53
C ARG A 105 1.82 -1.78 0.15
N ALA A 106 1.32 -1.67 1.38
CA ALA A 106 0.75 -2.79 2.12
C ALA A 106 -0.48 -3.37 1.40
N VAL A 107 -1.45 -2.52 1.01
CA VAL A 107 -2.64 -2.95 0.26
C VAL A 107 -2.28 -3.58 -1.09
N ARG A 108 -1.32 -3.01 -1.83
CA ARG A 108 -0.80 -3.61 -3.07
C ARG A 108 -0.19 -5.00 -2.83
N SER A 109 0.57 -5.17 -1.75
CA SER A 109 1.15 -6.48 -1.38
C SER A 109 0.08 -7.51 -1.02
N ILE A 110 -0.94 -7.12 -0.25
CA ILE A 110 -2.08 -7.98 0.12
C ILE A 110 -2.83 -8.45 -1.13
N LEU A 111 -3.30 -7.53 -1.97
CA LEU A 111 -4.11 -7.88 -3.14
C LEU A 111 -3.34 -8.71 -4.19
N ARG A 112 -2.01 -8.49 -4.32
CA ARG A 112 -1.14 -9.32 -5.16
C ARG A 112 -0.94 -10.73 -4.60
N GLY A 113 -1.06 -10.93 -3.29
CA GLY A 113 -0.98 -12.25 -2.64
C GLY A 113 -2.11 -13.20 -3.04
N PHE A 114 -3.33 -12.68 -3.26
CA PHE A 114 -4.48 -13.46 -3.73
C PHE A 114 -4.44 -13.79 -5.23
N ALA A 115 -3.41 -13.34 -5.97
CA ALA A 115 -3.23 -13.60 -7.40
C ALA A 115 -4.44 -13.24 -8.31
N VAL A 116 -5.31 -12.31 -7.91
CA VAL A 116 -6.47 -11.85 -8.70
C VAL A 116 -6.15 -10.71 -9.66
N ALA A 117 -7.04 -10.50 -10.64
CA ALA A 117 -6.98 -9.36 -11.55
C ALA A 117 -7.32 -8.05 -10.79
N VAL A 118 -6.33 -7.18 -10.64
CA VAL A 118 -6.44 -5.86 -10.01
C VAL A 118 -6.14 -4.76 -11.03
N ASP A 119 -7.09 -3.83 -11.21
CA ASP A 119 -6.85 -2.54 -11.88
C ASP A 119 -6.17 -1.59 -10.89
N GLU A 120 -4.83 -1.55 -10.95
CA GLU A 120 -4.01 -0.65 -10.15
C GLU A 120 -4.01 0.77 -10.79
N ARG A 121 -4.93 1.63 -10.37
CA ARG A 121 -5.06 3.04 -10.79
C ARG A 121 -4.14 3.95 -9.96
N ASP A 122 -3.05 4.41 -10.56
CA ASP A 122 -2.11 5.33 -9.91
C ASP A 122 -2.52 6.79 -10.12
N VAL A 123 -3.11 7.41 -9.09
CA VAL A 123 -3.64 8.79 -9.17
C VAL A 123 -2.55 9.87 -9.27
N SER A 124 -1.28 9.48 -9.20
CA SER A 124 -0.13 10.35 -9.48
C SER A 124 0.48 10.17 -10.88
N VAL A 125 0.02 9.18 -11.64
CA VAL A 125 0.41 8.95 -13.05
C VAL A 125 -0.67 9.44 -14.01
N ASP A 126 -1.94 9.40 -13.60
CA ASP A 126 -3.07 9.90 -14.37
C ASP A 126 -4.06 10.67 -13.49
N GLU A 127 -4.14 11.98 -13.71
CA GLU A 127 -5.01 12.90 -12.95
C GLU A 127 -6.50 12.52 -13.08
N ARG A 128 -6.89 11.89 -14.19
CA ARG A 128 -8.28 11.45 -14.42
C ARG A 128 -8.74 10.46 -13.36
N PHE A 129 -7.86 9.60 -12.84
CA PHE A 129 -8.20 8.70 -11.73
C PHE A 129 -8.42 9.45 -10.40
N ARG A 130 -7.79 10.62 -10.23
CA ARG A 130 -8.01 11.49 -9.07
C ARG A 130 -9.37 12.17 -9.17
N GLU A 131 -9.69 12.74 -10.34
CA GLU A 131 -10.98 13.36 -10.64
C GLU A 131 -12.14 12.36 -10.52
N GLU A 132 -11.97 11.17 -11.08
CA GLU A 132 -12.89 10.03 -10.98
C GLU A 132 -13.16 9.64 -9.52
N LEU A 133 -12.11 9.43 -8.70
CA LEU A 133 -12.26 9.06 -7.30
C LEU A 133 -12.89 10.19 -6.46
N GLN A 134 -12.64 11.46 -6.81
CA GLN A 134 -13.30 12.62 -6.21
C GLN A 134 -14.81 12.64 -6.52
N GLN A 135 -15.19 12.32 -7.76
CA GLN A 135 -16.59 12.22 -8.19
C GLN A 135 -17.30 11.06 -7.47
N ILE A 136 -16.70 9.87 -7.46
CA ILE A 136 -17.26 8.67 -6.80
C ILE A 136 -17.49 8.92 -5.31
N LEU A 137 -16.51 9.49 -4.59
CA LEU A 137 -16.59 9.70 -3.14
C LEU A 137 -17.29 11.00 -2.73
N GLY A 138 -17.62 11.89 -3.67
CA GLY A 138 -18.20 13.22 -3.41
C GLY A 138 -17.29 14.16 -2.61
N ARG A 139 -15.97 14.01 -2.69
CA ARG A 139 -14.98 14.68 -1.81
C ARG A 139 -13.80 15.25 -2.60
N ARG A 140 -13.38 16.48 -2.26
CA ARG A 140 -12.21 17.13 -2.89
C ARG A 140 -10.87 16.47 -2.50
N THR A 141 -10.78 15.95 -1.28
CA THR A 141 -9.63 15.16 -0.80
C THR A 141 -10.00 13.69 -0.81
N VAL A 142 -9.28 12.89 -1.60
CA VAL A 142 -9.48 11.44 -1.69
C VAL A 142 -8.57 10.70 -0.68
N PRO A 143 -9.09 9.72 0.07
CA PRO A 143 -8.25 8.83 0.88
C PRO A 143 -7.48 7.88 -0.03
N LEU A 144 -6.20 7.64 0.29
CA LEU A 144 -5.34 6.70 -0.44
C LEU A 144 -4.67 5.74 0.56
N PRO A 145 -4.65 4.42 0.28
CA PRO A 145 -5.33 3.75 -0.83
C PRO A 145 -6.87 3.81 -0.71
N SER A 146 -7.56 3.61 -1.82
CA SER A 146 -9.01 3.37 -1.89
C SER A 146 -9.28 2.10 -2.70
N VAL A 147 -10.01 1.14 -2.13
CA VAL A 147 -10.27 -0.17 -2.76
C VAL A 147 -11.75 -0.36 -3.04
N PHE A 148 -12.05 -0.86 -4.24
CA PHE A 148 -13.36 -1.33 -4.66
C PHE A 148 -13.26 -2.79 -5.09
N ILE A 149 -14.26 -3.60 -4.73
CA ILE A 149 -14.37 -5.01 -5.12
C ILE A 149 -15.77 -5.23 -5.71
N ALA A 150 -15.82 -5.75 -6.94
CA ALA A 150 -17.08 -5.98 -7.67
C ALA A 150 -17.99 -4.73 -7.72
N GLY A 151 -17.39 -3.54 -7.84
CA GLY A 151 -18.08 -2.24 -7.83
C GLY A 151 -18.39 -1.66 -6.44
N THR A 152 -18.37 -2.46 -5.36
CA THR A 152 -18.60 -2.00 -3.99
C THR A 152 -17.34 -1.34 -3.41
N TYR A 153 -17.47 -0.19 -2.72
CA TYR A 153 -16.36 0.45 -2.02
C TYR A 153 -16.09 -0.24 -0.68
N ILE A 154 -14.84 -0.66 -0.46
CA ILE A 154 -14.42 -1.42 0.72
C ILE A 154 -13.81 -0.52 1.80
N GLY A 155 -13.10 0.54 1.40
CA GLY A 155 -12.38 1.42 2.32
C GLY A 155 -10.92 1.66 1.91
N GLY A 156 -10.12 2.06 2.88
CA GLY A 156 -8.68 2.26 2.75
C GLY A 156 -7.86 1.14 3.38
N ALA A 157 -6.63 1.47 3.78
CA ALA A 157 -5.68 0.46 4.26
C ALA A 157 -6.09 -0.21 5.57
N ASP A 158 -6.74 0.51 6.49
CA ASP A 158 -7.13 -0.03 7.79
C ASP A 158 -8.37 -0.96 7.66
N GLU A 159 -9.32 -0.65 6.77
CA GLU A 159 -10.43 -1.56 6.44
C GLU A 159 -9.96 -2.81 5.70
N VAL A 160 -9.10 -2.66 4.68
CA VAL A 160 -8.58 -3.80 3.91
C VAL A 160 -7.69 -4.69 4.76
N ARG A 161 -6.88 -4.13 5.67
CA ARG A 161 -6.08 -4.92 6.62
C ARG A 161 -6.98 -5.70 7.57
N ARG A 162 -8.02 -5.08 8.14
CA ARG A 162 -9.00 -5.76 9.00
C ARG A 162 -9.69 -6.94 8.31
N LEU A 163 -10.12 -6.77 7.05
CA LEU A 163 -10.75 -7.85 6.27
C LEU A 163 -9.75 -8.94 5.84
N TYR A 164 -8.47 -8.60 5.67
CA TYR A 164 -7.41 -9.58 5.44
C TYR A 164 -7.14 -10.42 6.69
N ASP A 165 -7.02 -9.76 7.85
CA ASP A 165 -6.73 -10.39 9.14
C ASP A 165 -7.91 -11.26 9.65
N SER A 166 -9.16 -10.93 9.27
CA SER A 166 -10.34 -11.76 9.57
C SER A 166 -10.61 -12.89 8.55
N GLY A 167 -9.96 -12.85 7.38
CA GLY A 167 -10.19 -13.79 6.28
C GLY A 167 -11.35 -13.42 5.34
N GLU A 168 -12.24 -12.50 5.73
CA GLU A 168 -13.40 -12.05 4.92
C GLU A 168 -12.98 -11.53 3.52
N LEU A 169 -11.78 -10.95 3.40
CA LEU A 169 -11.22 -10.49 2.12
C LEU A 169 -11.03 -11.63 1.11
N HIS A 170 -10.80 -12.88 1.56
CA HIS A 170 -10.73 -14.03 0.67
C HIS A 170 -12.09 -14.34 0.05
N GLU A 171 -13.15 -14.39 0.86
CA GLU A 171 -14.51 -14.72 0.42
C GLU A 171 -15.04 -13.72 -0.63
N LEU A 172 -14.72 -12.43 -0.45
CA LEU A 172 -15.01 -11.36 -1.40
C LEU A 172 -14.27 -11.50 -2.74
N ILE A 173 -13.12 -12.18 -2.75
CA ILE A 173 -12.17 -12.19 -3.87
C ILE A 173 -12.16 -13.54 -4.63
N GLU A 174 -12.46 -14.66 -3.98
CA GLU A 174 -12.43 -16.02 -4.55
C GLU A 174 -13.28 -16.17 -5.83
N ARG A 175 -14.36 -15.39 -5.94
CA ARG A 175 -15.30 -15.40 -7.07
C ARG A 175 -14.78 -14.66 -8.31
N LEU A 176 -13.67 -13.91 -8.20
CA LEU A 176 -13.16 -12.98 -9.22
C LEU A 176 -12.16 -13.66 -10.18
N PRO A 177 -11.90 -13.14 -11.39
CA PRO A 177 -10.91 -13.72 -12.30
C PRO A 177 -9.49 -13.64 -11.72
N LEU A 178 -8.76 -14.75 -11.81
CA LEU A 178 -7.35 -14.83 -11.44
C LEU A 178 -6.49 -14.06 -12.45
N SER A 179 -5.44 -13.39 -11.98
CA SER A 179 -4.44 -12.78 -12.86
C SER A 179 -3.58 -13.86 -13.52
N ARG A 180 -3.35 -13.72 -14.82
CA ARG A 180 -2.47 -14.61 -15.59
C ARG A 180 -0.97 -14.41 -15.30
N SER A 181 -0.59 -13.34 -14.61
CA SER A 181 0.80 -13.08 -14.22
C SER A 181 0.91 -12.07 -13.06
N ILE A 182 1.98 -12.18 -12.26
CA ILE A 182 2.37 -11.21 -11.23
C ILE A 182 2.96 -9.93 -11.87
N ALA A 183 3.58 -10.04 -13.06
CA ALA A 183 4.17 -8.95 -13.81
C ALA A 183 3.77 -9.00 -15.30
N CYS A 184 3.38 -7.87 -15.87
CA CYS A 184 3.07 -7.78 -17.29
C CYS A 184 4.35 -7.61 -18.10
N GLY A 185 4.59 -8.47 -19.09
CA GLY A 185 5.79 -8.44 -19.94
C GLY A 185 5.93 -7.18 -20.80
N LEU A 186 4.84 -6.44 -21.04
CA LEU A 186 4.85 -5.20 -21.85
C LEU A 186 5.15 -3.94 -21.01
N CYS A 187 4.61 -3.82 -19.80
CA CYS A 187 4.77 -2.61 -18.96
C CYS A 187 5.54 -2.83 -17.65
N GLY A 188 6.12 -4.01 -17.43
CA GLY A 188 6.82 -4.36 -16.18
C GLY A 188 5.91 -4.37 -14.93
N GLY A 189 4.59 -4.29 -15.09
CA GLY A 189 3.64 -4.09 -13.99
C GLY A 189 3.36 -2.61 -13.62
N LEU A 190 3.85 -1.64 -14.41
CA LEU A 190 3.57 -0.20 -14.24
C LEU A 190 2.16 0.22 -14.71
N ARG A 191 1.38 -0.69 -15.33
CA ARG A 191 0.05 -0.48 -15.93
C ARG A 191 -0.04 0.53 -17.08
N PHE A 192 1.01 1.30 -17.32
CA PHE A 192 1.13 2.26 -18.42
C PHE A 192 2.29 1.92 -19.36
N VAL A 193 2.20 2.38 -20.60
CA VAL A 193 3.31 2.42 -21.58
C VAL A 193 3.37 3.80 -22.24
N VAL A 194 4.50 4.12 -22.89
CA VAL A 194 4.68 5.35 -23.66
C VAL A 194 3.71 5.36 -24.84
N CYS A 195 3.12 6.54 -25.15
CA CYS A 195 2.24 6.69 -26.31
C CYS A 195 3.02 6.65 -27.63
N ASP A 196 2.61 5.73 -28.49
CA ASP A 196 3.00 5.50 -29.89
C ASP A 196 2.78 6.70 -30.82
N LYS A 197 1.78 7.54 -30.58
CA LYS A 197 1.40 8.65 -31.47
C LYS A 197 2.13 9.96 -31.19
N CYS A 198 2.90 10.04 -30.12
CA CYS A 198 3.62 11.27 -29.73
C CYS A 198 4.94 11.01 -29.01
N ASP A 199 5.43 9.78 -28.97
CA ASP A 199 6.67 9.34 -28.32
C ASP A 199 6.83 9.85 -26.87
N GLY A 200 5.72 9.86 -26.12
CA GLY A 200 5.67 10.36 -24.73
C GLY A 200 5.68 11.88 -24.57
N SER A 201 5.82 12.67 -25.64
CA SER A 201 5.86 14.15 -25.56
C SER A 201 4.52 14.83 -25.24
N HIS A 202 3.41 14.08 -25.29
CA HIS A 202 2.02 14.56 -25.25
C HIS A 202 1.68 15.62 -26.33
N LYS A 203 2.52 15.77 -27.36
CA LYS A 203 2.37 16.77 -28.44
C LYS A 203 2.54 16.11 -29.81
N VAL A 204 1.78 16.57 -30.79
CA VAL A 204 1.84 16.08 -32.18
C VAL A 204 1.88 17.28 -33.12
N PHE A 205 2.82 17.32 -34.06
CA PHE A 205 2.83 18.34 -35.10
C PHE A 205 1.78 18.02 -36.18
N VAL A 206 0.96 19.00 -36.54
CA VAL A 206 -0.08 18.86 -37.56
C VAL A 206 0.24 19.77 -38.73
N GLU A 207 0.89 19.20 -39.75
CA GLU A 207 1.36 19.86 -40.98
C GLU A 207 0.28 20.73 -41.63
N LYS A 208 -0.96 20.21 -41.74
CA LYS A 208 -2.14 20.91 -42.28
C LYS A 208 -2.50 22.22 -41.56
N SER A 209 -1.90 22.48 -40.40
CA SER A 209 -2.04 23.73 -39.64
C SER A 209 -0.70 24.35 -39.21
N GLY A 210 0.44 23.81 -39.68
CA GLY A 210 1.79 24.30 -39.35
C GLY A 210 2.12 24.34 -37.86
N ALA A 211 1.40 23.60 -37.01
CA ALA A 211 1.37 23.83 -35.56
C ALA A 211 1.28 22.53 -34.74
N PHE A 212 1.82 22.58 -33.53
CA PHE A 212 1.68 21.52 -32.53
C PHE A 212 0.26 21.52 -31.92
N ARG A 213 -0.27 20.33 -31.69
CA ARG A 213 -1.50 20.08 -30.91
C ARG A 213 -1.20 19.10 -29.78
N ILE A 214 -2.05 19.10 -28.76
CA ILE A 214 -2.00 18.11 -27.67
C ILE A 214 -2.40 16.73 -28.22
N CYS A 215 -1.72 15.67 -27.79
CA CYS A 215 -2.06 14.32 -28.18
C CYS A 215 -3.32 13.83 -27.46
N SER A 216 -4.40 13.62 -28.21
CA SER A 216 -5.71 13.18 -27.67
C SER A 216 -5.79 11.70 -27.29
N SER A 217 -4.72 10.92 -27.50
CA SER A 217 -4.70 9.46 -27.27
C SER A 217 -4.00 9.05 -25.98
N CYS A 218 -3.42 9.98 -25.23
CA CYS A 218 -2.65 9.70 -24.02
C CYS A 218 -2.92 10.75 -22.92
N ASN A 219 -2.50 10.44 -21.69
CA ASN A 219 -2.58 11.38 -20.58
C ASN A 219 -1.49 12.46 -20.65
N SER A 220 -1.54 13.42 -19.72
CA SER A 220 -0.61 14.56 -19.64
C SER A 220 0.87 14.20 -19.57
N ASN A 221 1.19 12.99 -19.09
CA ASN A 221 2.55 12.45 -19.03
C ASN A 221 2.98 11.71 -20.31
N GLY A 222 2.16 11.76 -21.37
CA GLY A 222 2.41 11.07 -22.64
C GLY A 222 2.18 9.56 -22.57
N LEU A 223 1.45 9.06 -21.57
CA LEU A 223 1.27 7.63 -21.31
C LEU A 223 -0.12 7.12 -21.69
N ILE A 224 -0.19 5.84 -22.05
CA ILE A 224 -1.43 5.10 -22.34
C ILE A 224 -1.56 3.88 -21.41
N ARG A 225 -2.80 3.51 -21.05
CA ARG A 225 -3.09 2.28 -20.28
C ARG A 225 -2.61 1.06 -21.09
N CYS A 226 -1.83 0.19 -20.45
CA CYS A 226 -1.21 -0.98 -21.07
C CYS A 226 -2.29 -2.01 -21.46
N SER A 227 -2.54 -2.19 -22.75
CA SER A 227 -3.57 -3.10 -23.27
C SER A 227 -3.48 -4.51 -22.68
N SER A 228 -2.27 -5.06 -22.58
CA SER A 228 -1.99 -6.38 -21.98
C SER A 228 -2.33 -6.51 -20.48
N CYS A 229 -2.64 -5.41 -19.78
CA CYS A 229 -3.12 -5.43 -18.40
C CYS A 229 -4.66 -5.49 -18.28
N PHE A 230 -5.41 -5.19 -19.35
CA PHE A 230 -6.87 -5.04 -19.31
C PHE A 230 -7.64 -6.12 -20.08
N VAL A 231 -6.94 -7.13 -20.63
CA VAL A 231 -7.59 -8.29 -21.25
C VAL A 231 -8.10 -9.26 -20.18
N VAL A 232 -9.26 -8.95 -19.61
CA VAL A 232 -10.03 -9.88 -18.76
C VAL A 232 -10.69 -10.93 -19.66
N HIS A 233 -10.15 -12.14 -19.69
CA HIS A 233 -10.89 -13.29 -20.22
C HIS A 233 -11.82 -13.84 -19.14
N GLN A 234 -13.10 -13.99 -19.48
CA GLN A 234 -14.07 -14.63 -18.58
C GLN A 234 -13.67 -16.10 -18.30
N ARG A 235 -14.00 -16.60 -17.11
CA ARG A 235 -13.81 -18.01 -16.76
C ARG A 235 -14.72 -18.87 -17.67
N HIS A 236 -14.16 -19.50 -18.70
CA HIS A 236 -14.82 -20.64 -19.32
C HIS A 236 -14.89 -21.77 -18.28
N SER A 237 -16.09 -22.07 -17.78
CA SER A 237 -16.33 -23.35 -17.12
C SER A 237 -16.16 -24.46 -18.15
N LYS A 238 -15.64 -25.60 -17.69
CA LYS A 238 -15.96 -26.90 -18.29
C LYS A 238 -17.35 -27.36 -17.82
#